data_AF-A0A920FSI7-F1
#
_entry.id   AF-A0A920FSI7-F1
#
_cell.length_a   1.000
_cell.length_b   1.000
_cell.length_c   1.000
_cell.angle_alpha   90.00
_cell.angle_beta   90.00
_cell.angle_gamma   90.00
#
_symmetry.space_group_name_H-M   'P 1'
#
loop_
_entity.id
_entity.type
_entity.pdbx_description
1 polymer ?
#
loop_
_entity_poly.entity_id
_entity_poly.type
_entity_poly.pdbx_seq_one_letter_code
_entity_poly.pdbx_strand_id
1 'polypeptide(L)'
;MRVKVGKIYTTHYNLTNKSTSIKNVTASPSVVPGKDAEYFKKIECFCFTQQTIDGKSSMELPLQFIVDQELPEDTKTLILSYTMFNTTDQLGAK
;
A
#
# COMPACT_ATOMS: atom_id res chain seq x y z
N MET A 1 12.79 7.34 -2.18
CA MET A 1 13.93 6.39 -2.14
C MET A 1 14.47 6.20 -3.56
N ARG A 2 15.74 5.82 -3.74
CA ARG A 2 16.27 5.39 -5.05
C ARG A 2 16.28 3.87 -5.09
N VAL A 3 15.75 3.31 -6.17
CA VAL A 3 15.66 1.86 -6.39
C VAL A 3 16.38 1.49 -7.68
N LYS A 4 16.88 0.25 -7.76
CA LYS A 4 17.43 -0.33 -8.99
C LYS A 4 16.44 -1.38 -9.49
N VAL A 5 16.19 -1.37 -10.79
CA VAL A 5 15.36 -2.37 -11.45
C VAL A 5 15.93 -3.79 -11.22
N GLY A 6 15.05 -4.79 -11.18
CA GLY A 6 15.39 -6.19 -10.91
C GLY A 6 15.78 -6.51 -9.46
N LYS A 7 15.70 -5.54 -8.53
CA LYS A 7 15.98 -5.77 -7.11
C LYS A 7 14.73 -5.64 -6.25
N ILE A 8 14.63 -6.54 -5.28
CA ILE A 8 13.58 -6.51 -4.27
C ILE A 8 13.91 -5.43 -3.24
N TYR A 9 12.92 -4.60 -2.94
CA TYR A 9 12.98 -3.60 -1.88
C TYR A 9 11.85 -3.85 -0.88
N THR A 10 12.15 -3.60 0.39
CA THR A 10 11.17 -3.66 1.48
C THR A 10 11.12 -2.29 2.15
N THR A 11 9.93 -1.76 2.33
CA THR A 11 9.65 -0.50 3.04
C THR A 11 8.51 -0.73 4.02
N HIS A 12 8.42 0.07 5.07
CA HIS A 12 7.38 -0.09 6.09
C HIS A 12 6.52 1.16 6.15
N TYR A 13 5.20 0.97 6.11
CA TYR A 13 4.23 2.03 6.37
C TYR A 13 3.73 1.91 7.81
N ASN A 14 3.62 3.02 8.51
CA ASN A 14 3.02 3.05 9.84
C ASN A 14 1.59 3.57 9.76
N LEU A 15 0.63 2.72 10.09
CA LEU A 15 -0.78 3.06 10.20
C LEU A 15 -1.10 3.30 11.69
N THR A 16 -1.64 4.47 12.02
CA THR A 16 -2.01 4.79 13.42
C THR A 16 -3.48 5.18 13.51
N ASN A 17 -4.22 4.47 14.37
CA ASN A 17 -5.59 4.82 14.69
C ASN A 17 -5.59 5.93 15.75
N LYS A 18 -5.92 7.15 15.33
CA LYS A 18 -6.02 8.31 16.23
C LYS A 18 -7.31 8.32 17.05
N SER A 19 -8.30 7.50 16.72
CA SER A 19 -9.57 7.37 17.46
C SER A 19 -9.39 6.52 18.71
N THR A 20 -10.38 6.57 19.60
CA THR A 20 -10.51 5.67 20.76
C THR A 20 -11.30 4.40 20.43
N SER A 21 -12.06 4.38 19.34
CA SER A 21 -12.79 3.20 18.89
C SER A 21 -11.97 2.33 17.94
N ILE A 22 -12.29 1.04 17.93
CA ILE A 22 -11.77 0.08 16.95
C ILE A 22 -12.20 0.56 15.56
N LYS A 23 -11.26 0.55 14.61
CA LYS A 23 -11.53 0.90 13.22
C LYS A 23 -11.18 -0.27 12.32
N ASN A 24 -12.08 -0.52 11.37
CA ASN A 24 -11.78 -1.36 10.23
C ASN A 24 -11.41 -0.47 9.06
N VAL A 25 -10.27 -0.76 8.45
CA VAL A 25 -9.78 -0.03 7.30
C VAL A 25 -9.38 -0.97 6.18
N THR A 26 -9.56 -0.50 4.95
CA THR A 26 -9.00 -1.14 3.77
C THR A 26 -8.15 -0.14 3.00
N ALA A 27 -7.09 -0.61 2.38
CA ALA A 27 -6.13 0.21 1.66
C ALA A 27 -6.18 -0.15 0.18
N SER A 28 -6.60 0.79 -0.67
CA SER A 28 -6.51 0.63 -2.13
C SER A 28 -5.25 1.31 -2.65
N PRO A 29 -4.34 0.59 -3.30
CA PRO A 29 -3.16 1.19 -3.88
C PRO A 29 -3.39 1.80 -5.26
N SER A 30 -2.57 2.77 -5.61
CA SER A 30 -2.45 3.33 -6.94
C SER A 30 -0.98 3.60 -7.29
N VAL A 31 -0.58 3.31 -8.52
CA VAL A 31 0.76 3.57 -9.04
C VAL A 31 0.67 4.57 -10.19
N VAL A 32 1.51 5.60 -10.14
CA VAL A 32 1.57 6.68 -11.13
C VAL A 32 3.01 6.86 -11.64
N PRO A 33 3.22 7.08 -12.95
CA PRO A 33 2.22 7.11 -14.03
C PRO A 33 1.62 5.73 -14.32
N GLY A 34 0.33 5.71 -14.66
CA GLY A 34 -0.41 4.46 -14.90
C GLY A 34 0.15 3.63 -16.06
N LYS A 35 0.75 4.29 -17.07
CA LYS A 35 1.41 3.61 -18.20
C LYS A 35 2.56 2.70 -17.80
N ASP A 36 3.18 2.96 -16.64
CA ASP A 36 4.32 2.20 -16.15
C ASP A 36 4.00 1.41 -14.88
N ALA A 37 2.73 1.39 -14.49
CA ALA A 37 2.28 0.69 -13.28
C ALA A 37 2.50 -0.82 -13.37
N GLU A 38 2.47 -1.40 -14.57
CA GLU A 38 2.68 -2.83 -14.82
C GLU A 38 4.10 -3.31 -14.43
N TYR A 39 5.09 -2.43 -14.53
CA TYR A 39 6.48 -2.74 -14.16
C TYR A 39 6.68 -2.69 -12.65
N PHE A 40 5.76 -2.12 -11.89
CA PHE A 40 5.81 -2.11 -10.43
C PHE A 40 5.09 -3.33 -9.86
N LYS A 41 5.86 -4.38 -9.55
CA LYS A 41 5.33 -5.64 -9.03
C LYS A 41 5.39 -5.66 -7.50
N LYS A 42 4.23 -5.77 -6.86
CA LYS A 42 4.11 -5.96 -5.42
C LYS A 42 4.22 -7.44 -5.09
N ILE A 43 5.10 -7.77 -4.14
CA ILE A 43 5.35 -9.16 -3.73
C ILE A 43 4.46 -9.51 -2.53
N GLU A 44 4.37 -8.61 -1.54
CA GLU A 44 3.52 -8.80 -0.36
C GLU A 44 2.19 -8.05 -0.52
N CYS A 45 1.10 -8.81 -0.55
CA CYS A 45 -0.23 -8.33 -0.87
C CYS A 45 -1.04 -8.06 0.41
N PHE A 46 -0.86 -6.89 1.02
CA PHE A 46 -1.82 -6.33 1.99
C PHE A 46 -3.15 -5.88 1.34
N CYS A 47 -3.26 -6.04 0.02
CA CYS A 47 -4.11 -5.24 -0.84
C CYS A 47 -5.61 -5.55 -0.72
N PHE A 48 -6.01 -6.58 0.02
CA PHE A 48 -7.42 -6.98 0.11
C PHE A 48 -7.87 -7.47 1.49
N THR A 49 -6.98 -7.50 2.48
CA THR A 49 -7.35 -7.94 3.82
C THR A 49 -7.74 -6.72 4.63
N GLN A 50 -9.02 -6.64 5.00
CA GLN A 50 -9.52 -5.66 5.96
C GLN A 50 -8.66 -5.71 7.23
N GLN A 51 -8.09 -4.57 7.60
CA GLN A 51 -7.25 -4.44 8.78
C GLN A 51 -8.11 -3.89 9.91
N THR A 52 -8.18 -4.63 11.00
CA THR A 52 -8.79 -4.16 12.25
C THR A 52 -7.69 -3.56 13.10
N ILE A 53 -7.84 -2.29 13.48
CA ILE A 53 -6.87 -1.57 14.30
C ILE A 53 -7.56 -1.00 15.54
N ASP A 54 -7.03 -1.35 16.71
CA ASP A 54 -7.57 -0.90 17.99
C ASP A 54 -7.43 0.61 18.16
N GLY A 55 -8.26 1.20 19.02
CA GLY A 55 -8.17 2.60 19.37
C GLY A 55 -6.78 2.96 19.91
N LYS A 56 -6.22 4.08 19.47
CA LYS A 56 -4.90 4.58 19.87
C LYS A 56 -3.72 3.63 19.57
N SER A 57 -3.92 2.60 18.77
CA SER A 57 -2.86 1.68 18.38
C SER A 57 -2.21 2.06 17.05
N SER A 58 -1.00 1.57 16.84
CA SER A 58 -0.24 1.68 15.60
C SER A 58 0.09 0.28 15.09
N MET A 59 0.06 0.11 13.78
CA MET A 59 0.40 -1.12 13.10
C MET A 59 1.37 -0.83 11.97
N GLU A 60 2.39 -1.69 11.85
CA GLU A 60 3.36 -1.61 10.77
C GLU A 60 2.92 -2.50 9.60
N LEU A 61 2.92 -1.91 8.40
CA LEU A 61 2.52 -2.54 7.15
C LEU A 61 3.78 -2.67 6.27
N PRO A 62 4.47 -3.81 6.28
CA PRO A 62 5.59 -4.06 5.39
C PRO A 62 5.10 -4.10 3.94
N LEU A 63 5.77 -3.37 3.06
CA LEU A 63 5.58 -3.44 1.62
C LEU A 63 6.86 -3.95 0.99
N GLN A 64 6.76 -5.12 0.37
CA GLN A 64 7.82 -5.65 -0.48
C GLN A 64 7.44 -5.50 -1.96
N PHE A 65 8.34 -4.96 -2.76
CA PHE A 65 8.12 -4.71 -4.18
C PHE A 65 9.41 -4.89 -5.00
N ILE A 66 9.23 -5.08 -6.30
CA ILE A 66 10.29 -5.12 -7.31
C ILE A 66 9.86 -4.27 -8.51
N VAL A 67 10.80 -3.57 -9.12
CA VAL A 67 10.58 -2.85 -10.38
C VAL A 67 11.20 -3.66 -11.50
N ASP A 68 10.44 -3.94 -12.54
CA ASP A 68 10.90 -4.73 -13.68
C ASP A 68 12.04 -4.04 -14.43
N GLN A 69 12.93 -4.84 -15.04
CA GLN A 69 14.02 -4.36 -15.89
C GLN A 69 13.53 -3.85 -17.24
N GLU A 70 12.33 -4.27 -17.65
CA GLU A 70 11.68 -3.79 -18.87
C GLU A 70 11.08 -2.38 -18.74
N LEU A 71 11.24 -1.73 -17.58
CA LEU A 71 10.78 -0.34 -17.37
C LEU A 71 11.41 0.59 -18.43
N PRO A 72 10.59 1.35 -19.18
CA PRO A 72 11.09 2.31 -20.16
C PRO A 72 12.05 3.35 -19.55
N GLU A 73 13.12 3.70 -20.28
CA GLU A 73 14.16 4.63 -19.79
C GLU A 73 13.65 6.07 -19.54
N ASP A 74 12.52 6.45 -20.15
CA ASP A 74 11.87 7.74 -19.92
C ASP A 74 11.22 7.81 -18.52
N THR A 75 10.95 6.67 -17.89
CA THR A 75 10.31 6.60 -16.58
C THR A 75 11.33 6.56 -15.45
N LYS A 76 11.59 7.73 -14.89
CA LYS A 76 12.54 7.92 -13.78
C LYS A 76 11.89 7.92 -12.40
N THR A 77 10.57 8.10 -12.35
CA THR A 77 9.82 8.27 -11.09
C THR A 77 8.53 7.47 -11.14
N LEU A 78 8.38 6.54 -10.20
CA LEU A 78 7.13 5.84 -9.90
C LEU A 78 6.66 6.29 -8.52
N ILE A 79 5.38 6.61 -8.41
CA ILE A 79 4.73 7.04 -7.17
C ILE A 79 3.72 5.95 -6.81
N LEU A 80 3.96 5.30 -5.67
CA LEU A 80 2.99 4.43 -5.06
C LEU A 80 2.24 5.20 -3.96
N SER A 81 0.93 5.30 -4.14
CA SER A 81 0.01 5.91 -3.17
C SER A 81 -0.94 4.85 -2.62
N TYR A 82 -1.27 4.95 -1.34
CA TYR A 82 -2.33 4.15 -0.72
C TYR A 82 -3.45 5.07 -0.27
N THR A 83 -4.67 4.78 -0.74
CA THR A 83 -5.89 5.44 -0.27
C THR A 83 -6.53 4.54 0.79
N MET A 84 -6.64 5.06 2.00
CA MET A 84 -7.26 4.35 3.12
C MET A 84 -8.75 4.66 3.17
N PHE A 85 -9.57 3.62 3.26
CA PHE A 85 -11.02 3.71 3.41
C PHE A 85 -11.41 3.15 4.77
N ASN A 86 -12.22 3.91 5.52
CA ASN A 86 -12.83 3.43 6.74
C ASN A 86 -14.05 2.56 6.38
N THR A 87 -14.00 1.27 6.72
CA THR A 87 -15.08 0.31 6.49
C THR A 87 -15.76 -0.13 7.79
N THR A 88 -15.51 0.58 8.90
CA THR A 88 -16.12 0.27 10.20
C THR A 88 -17.64 0.19 10.14
N ASP A 89 -18.29 1.08 9.38
CA ASP A 89 -19.75 1.16 9.28
C ASP A 89 -20.35 0.22 8.21
N GLN A 90 -19.52 -0.40 7.36
CA GLN A 90 -19.96 -1.32 6.30
C GLN A 90 -20.33 -2.72 6.83
N LEU A 91 -20.07 -3.00 8.11
CA LEU A 91 -20.45 -4.25 8.79
C LEU A 91 -21.94 -4.33 9.18
N GLY A 92 -22.72 -3.27 8.95
CA GLY A 92 -24.15 -3.20 9.29
C GLY A 92 -25.13 -3.39 8.13
N ALA A 93 -24.66 -3.61 6.90
CA ALA A 93 -25.54 -3.83 5.74
C ALA A 93 -25.62 -5.33 5.39
N LYS A 94 -26.30 -6.10 6.23
CA LYS A 94 -26.89 -7.38 5.83
C LYS A 94 -28.27 -7.53 6.45
#